data_AF-A0A7D9IDC5-F1
#
_entry.id   AF-A0A7D9IDC5-F1
#
_cell.length_a   1.000
_cell.length_b   1.000
_cell.length_c   1.000
_cell.angle_alpha   90.00
_cell.angle_beta   90.00
_cell.angle_gamma   90.00
#
_symmetry.space_group_name_H-M   'P 1'
#
loop_
_entity.id
_entity.type
_entity.pdbx_description
1 polymer ?
#
loop_
_entity_poly.entity_id
_entity_poly.type
_entity_poly.pdbx_seq_one_letter_code
_entity_poly.pdbx_strand_id
1 'polypeptide(L)'
;RNASTFSARLYRNYQHSTFDENSELVKNLDDDFSFEELNVGLAYSDEPLADEEWLAKQQAKKERLEIEEKLCKRLDGSCRTKRCGNCGIELLTNGNKCYCCCELEGCEEAMNCKEVIKEVKGVQNAKCVTQHPGFSPVWLQKWSLKQASDRYKTKNKDKYKQIAAQERLDN
;
A
#
# COMPACT_ATOMS: atom_id res chain seq x y z
N ARG A 1 -31.62 -8.82 2.36
CA ARG A 1 -31.33 -9.45 3.69
C ARG A 1 -31.18 -10.95 3.43
N ASN A 2 -30.10 -11.69 3.65
CA ASN A 2 -28.76 -11.48 4.18
C ASN A 2 -27.88 -12.58 3.53
N ALA A 3 -27.03 -12.23 2.56
CA ALA A 3 -26.00 -13.15 2.04
C ALA A 3 -24.62 -12.91 2.70
N SER A 4 -24.50 -11.85 3.51
CA SER A 4 -23.22 -11.39 4.08
C SER A 4 -22.84 -12.04 5.41
N THR A 5 -23.72 -12.84 6.02
CA THR A 5 -23.47 -13.47 7.33
C THR A 5 -22.93 -14.90 7.25
N PHE A 6 -22.87 -15.49 6.06
CA PHE A 6 -22.45 -16.89 5.90
C PHE A 6 -20.91 -17.04 5.81
N SER A 7 -20.21 -16.13 5.12
CA SER A 7 -18.75 -16.26 4.96
C SER A 7 -17.93 -15.88 6.20
N ALA A 8 -18.46 -15.01 7.07
CA ALA A 8 -17.78 -14.61 8.31
C ALA A 8 -17.79 -15.71 9.40
N ARG A 9 -18.69 -16.70 9.33
CA ARG A 9 -18.72 -17.83 10.28
C ARG A 9 -17.65 -18.87 9.98
N LEU A 10 -17.30 -19.08 8.71
CA LEU A 10 -16.30 -20.06 8.31
C LEU A 10 -14.87 -19.61 8.65
N TYR A 11 -14.57 -18.31 8.59
CA TYR A 11 -13.24 -17.80 8.92
C TYR A 11 -12.95 -17.72 10.42
N ARG A 12 -13.97 -17.53 11.26
CA ARG A 12 -13.79 -17.45 12.73
C ARG A 12 -13.51 -18.82 13.36
N ASN A 13 -14.00 -19.89 12.76
CA ASN A 13 -13.80 -21.25 13.29
C ASN A 13 -12.42 -21.83 12.97
N TYR A 14 -11.67 -21.25 12.03
CA TYR A 14 -10.33 -21.74 11.68
C TYR A 14 -9.23 -21.25 12.64
N GLN A 15 -9.46 -20.16 13.38
CA GLN A 15 -8.45 -19.57 14.29
C GLN A 15 -8.61 -19.99 15.76
N HIS A 16 -9.53 -20.90 16.09
CA HIS A 16 -9.77 -21.37 17.46
C HIS A 16 -9.46 -22.87 17.67
N SER A 17 -8.71 -23.48 16.75
CA SER A 17 -8.09 -24.79 16.99
C SER A 17 -6.73 -24.60 17.66
N THR A 18 -6.73 -23.93 18.80
CA THR A 18 -5.62 -24.06 19.76
C THR A 18 -5.73 -25.44 20.38
N PHE A 19 -4.61 -26.16 20.33
CA PHE A 19 -4.33 -27.43 20.97
C PHE A 19 -4.99 -27.55 22.35
N ASP A 20 -6.17 -28.17 22.42
CA ASP A 20 -6.75 -28.63 23.67
C ASP A 20 -6.09 -29.99 23.99
N GLU A 21 -5.05 -29.93 24.82
CA GLU A 21 -4.32 -31.09 25.35
C GLU A 21 -5.14 -31.87 26.39
N ASN A 22 -6.47 -31.73 26.38
CA ASN A 22 -7.34 -32.37 27.35
C ASN A 22 -8.68 -32.75 26.69
N SER A 23 -8.62 -33.70 25.78
CA SER A 23 -9.81 -34.37 25.27
C SER A 23 -10.04 -35.65 26.06
N GLU A 24 -11.02 -35.63 26.96
CA GLU A 24 -11.62 -36.82 27.61
C GLU A 24 -12.26 -37.82 26.61
N LEU A 25 -11.93 -37.74 25.32
CA LEU A 25 -12.36 -38.64 24.25
C LEU A 25 -11.44 -39.86 24.05
N VAL A 26 -10.35 -40.01 24.80
CA VAL A 26 -9.41 -41.15 24.65
C VAL A 26 -9.76 -42.34 25.57
N LYS A 27 -10.91 -42.33 26.25
CA LYS A 27 -11.24 -43.39 27.25
C LYS A 27 -12.31 -44.40 26.85
N ASN A 28 -12.88 -44.35 25.66
CA ASN A 28 -13.82 -45.39 25.20
C ASN A 28 -13.69 -45.64 23.69
N LEU A 29 -12.64 -46.33 23.29
CA LEU A 29 -12.59 -46.99 21.98
C LEU A 29 -12.37 -48.47 22.24
N ASP A 30 -13.42 -49.25 21.96
CA ASP A 30 -13.38 -50.71 21.97
C ASP A 30 -12.27 -51.22 21.02
N ASP A 31 -11.56 -52.23 21.51
CA ASP A 31 -10.43 -52.95 20.91
C ASP A 31 -10.80 -53.71 19.61
N ASP A 32 -11.16 -53.03 18.51
CA ASP A 32 -11.32 -53.74 17.22
C ASP A 32 -11.18 -52.86 15.95
N PHE A 33 -10.29 -51.87 15.96
CA PHE A 33 -9.87 -51.21 14.71
C PHE A 33 -8.44 -51.64 14.35
N SER A 34 -8.35 -52.58 13.41
CA SER A 34 -7.09 -52.94 12.76
C SER A 34 -6.39 -51.68 12.25
N PHE A 35 -5.27 -51.34 12.87
CA PHE A 35 -4.35 -50.27 12.52
C PHE A 35 -3.50 -50.63 11.27
N GLU A 36 -3.97 -51.52 10.41
CA GLU A 36 -3.33 -51.75 9.11
C GLU A 36 -3.74 -50.64 8.14
N GLU A 37 -2.79 -49.72 7.92
CA GLU A 37 -2.63 -48.90 6.72
C GLU A 37 -3.39 -47.56 6.64
N LEU A 38 -3.42 -46.79 7.73
CA LEU A 38 -3.44 -45.32 7.59
C LEU A 38 -2.00 -44.82 7.52
N ASN A 39 -1.39 -44.94 6.33
CA ASN A 39 -0.13 -44.31 5.97
C ASN A 39 -0.29 -42.77 5.83
N VAL A 40 -0.88 -42.13 6.84
CA VAL A 40 -1.12 -40.68 6.90
C VAL A 40 0.18 -39.93 7.14
N GLY A 41 1.21 -40.61 7.67
CA GLY A 41 2.52 -40.04 7.97
C GLY A 41 3.46 -39.86 6.77
N LEU A 42 3.27 -40.60 5.67
CA LEU A 42 4.11 -40.47 4.46
C LEU A 42 3.45 -39.67 3.33
N ALA A 43 2.17 -39.29 3.47
CA ALA A 43 1.44 -38.65 2.38
C ALA A 43 2.02 -37.29 1.93
N TYR A 44 2.94 -36.71 2.73
CA TYR A 44 3.59 -35.43 2.45
C TYR A 44 5.07 -35.41 2.88
N SER A 45 5.68 -36.57 3.17
CA SER A 45 7.08 -36.64 3.63
C SER A 45 8.09 -36.27 2.55
N ASP A 46 7.69 -36.40 1.28
CA ASP A 46 8.52 -36.11 0.11
C ASP A 46 8.35 -34.65 -0.37
N GLU A 47 7.44 -33.88 0.24
CA GLU A 47 7.27 -32.47 -0.09
C GLU A 47 8.35 -31.63 0.61
N PRO A 48 9.10 -30.80 -0.12
CA PRO A 48 10.09 -29.93 0.48
C PRO A 48 9.40 -28.93 1.42
N LEU A 49 9.87 -28.88 2.67
CA LEU A 49 9.48 -27.82 3.59
C LEU A 49 9.80 -26.45 2.96
N ALA A 50 8.91 -25.48 3.19
CA ALA A 50 9.11 -24.12 2.71
C ALA A 50 10.46 -23.57 3.23
N ASP A 51 11.35 -23.24 2.31
CA ASP A 51 12.62 -22.61 2.65
C ASP A 51 12.42 -21.15 3.12
N GLU A 52 13.45 -20.59 3.75
CA GLU A 52 13.39 -19.22 4.30
C GLU A 52 13.10 -18.17 3.22
N GLU A 53 13.61 -18.38 2.00
CA GLU A 53 13.39 -17.48 0.87
C GLU A 53 11.92 -17.47 0.43
N TRP A 54 11.31 -18.65 0.32
CA TRP A 54 9.90 -18.80 -0.02
C TRP A 54 9.01 -18.19 1.06
N LEU A 55 9.31 -18.43 2.34
CA LEU A 55 8.57 -17.84 3.46
C LEU A 55 8.65 -16.31 3.42
N ALA A 56 9.84 -15.73 3.24
CA ALA A 56 10.03 -14.29 3.10
C ALA A 56 9.23 -13.72 1.91
N LYS A 57 9.21 -14.42 0.77
CA LYS A 57 8.46 -14.01 -0.42
C LYS A 57 6.95 -14.04 -0.18
N GLN A 58 6.43 -15.04 0.53
CA GLN A 58 5.01 -15.08 0.89
C GLN A 58 4.64 -13.96 1.85
N GLN A 59 5.50 -13.67 2.82
CA GLN A 59 5.28 -12.56 3.75
C GLN A 59 5.24 -11.22 3.02
N ALA A 60 6.22 -10.94 2.17
CA ALA A 60 6.25 -9.72 1.34
C ALA A 60 5.03 -9.62 0.41
N LYS A 61 4.56 -10.75 -0.15
CA LYS A 61 3.33 -10.79 -0.96
C LYS A 61 2.10 -10.43 -0.13
N LYS A 62 1.99 -10.98 1.08
CA LYS A 62 0.89 -10.68 2.00
C LYS A 62 0.88 -9.20 2.38
N GLU A 63 2.01 -8.65 2.77
CA GLU A 63 2.15 -7.22 3.10
C GLU A 63 1.75 -6.31 1.93
N ARG A 64 2.16 -6.65 0.71
CA ARG A 64 1.76 -5.91 -0.50
C ARG A 64 0.24 -5.94 -0.71
N LEU A 65 -0.39 -7.10 -0.54
CA LEU A 65 -1.84 -7.24 -0.71
C LEU A 65 -2.61 -6.47 0.37
N GLU A 66 -2.13 -6.48 1.61
CA GLU A 66 -2.73 -5.71 2.71
C GLU A 66 -2.65 -4.20 2.46
N ILE A 67 -1.52 -3.72 1.91
CA ILE A 67 -1.37 -2.33 1.49
C ILE A 67 -2.35 -2.01 0.35
N GLU A 68 -2.42 -2.83 -0.69
CA GLU A 68 -3.34 -2.63 -1.82
C GLU A 68 -4.81 -2.61 -1.38
N GLU A 69 -5.23 -3.54 -0.52
CA GLU A 69 -6.58 -3.58 0.04
C GLU A 69 -6.89 -2.30 0.83
N LYS A 70 -5.94 -1.88 1.69
CA LYS A 70 -6.07 -0.65 2.46
C LYS A 70 -6.26 0.55 1.54
N LEU A 71 -5.49 0.64 0.46
CA LEU A 71 -5.55 1.72 -0.53
C LEU A 71 -6.86 1.75 -1.31
N CYS A 72 -7.39 0.60 -1.72
CA CYS A 72 -8.70 0.49 -2.37
C CYS A 72 -9.82 0.99 -1.46
N LYS A 73 -9.83 0.62 -0.17
CA LYS A 73 -10.81 1.13 0.81
C LYS A 73 -10.80 2.66 0.94
N ARG A 74 -9.65 3.29 0.70
CA ARG A 74 -9.51 4.77 0.69
C ARG A 74 -10.15 5.38 -0.53
N LEU A 75 -9.93 4.78 -1.69
CA LEU A 75 -10.46 5.24 -2.96
C LEU A 75 -11.99 5.16 -2.96
N ASP A 76 -12.55 4.09 -2.40
CA ASP A 76 -13.99 3.89 -2.24
C ASP A 76 -14.63 4.81 -1.19
N GLY A 77 -13.84 5.62 -0.49
CA GLY A 77 -14.31 6.53 0.55
C GLY A 77 -14.70 5.85 1.87
N SER A 78 -14.53 4.53 1.99
CA SER A 78 -14.84 3.77 3.20
C SER A 78 -13.90 4.09 4.38
N CYS A 79 -12.76 4.74 4.13
CA CYS A 79 -11.80 5.14 5.15
C CYS A 79 -11.34 6.59 4.94
N ARG A 80 -11.28 7.40 6.02
CA ARG A 80 -10.67 8.75 5.96
C ARG A 80 -9.16 8.62 6.07
N THR A 81 -8.44 9.14 5.08
CA THR A 81 -7.07 8.67 4.79
C THR A 81 -6.04 9.78 4.70
N LYS A 82 -6.41 11.01 5.04
CA LYS A 82 -5.58 12.18 4.74
C LYS A 82 -5.00 12.72 6.04
N ARG A 83 -3.74 12.38 6.34
CA ARG A 83 -2.99 13.01 7.43
C ARG A 83 -2.76 14.50 7.17
N CYS A 84 -2.50 14.87 5.92
CA CYS A 84 -2.21 16.26 5.53
C CYS A 84 -3.46 17.11 5.23
N GLY A 85 -4.65 16.51 5.12
CA GLY A 85 -5.91 17.21 4.79
C GLY A 85 -6.09 17.65 3.32
N ASN A 86 -5.04 17.65 2.49
CA ASN A 86 -5.08 18.23 1.13
C ASN A 86 -5.14 17.21 -0.03
N CYS A 87 -4.94 15.92 0.22
CA CYS A 87 -4.94 14.92 -0.86
C CYS A 87 -6.35 14.70 -1.42
N GLY A 88 -6.64 14.90 -2.71
CA GLY A 88 -7.96 14.57 -3.30
C GLY A 88 -8.10 13.11 -3.74
N ILE A 89 -9.33 12.57 -3.82
CA ILE A 89 -9.61 11.24 -4.42
C ILE A 89 -10.38 11.30 -5.75
N GLU A 90 -10.96 12.45 -6.09
CA GLU A 90 -11.94 12.61 -7.18
C GLU A 90 -11.41 12.23 -8.57
N LEU A 91 -10.11 12.40 -8.81
CA LEU A 91 -9.47 12.13 -10.11
C LEU A 91 -8.62 10.85 -10.11
N LEU A 92 -8.66 10.07 -9.03
CA LEU A 92 -7.90 8.83 -8.92
C LEU A 92 -8.66 7.68 -9.60
N THR A 93 -8.02 7.03 -10.58
CA THR A 93 -8.58 5.86 -11.27
C THR A 93 -7.99 4.53 -10.78
N ASN A 94 -6.99 4.58 -9.89
CA ASN A 94 -6.27 3.39 -9.42
C ASN A 94 -6.04 3.52 -7.90
N GLY A 95 -6.46 2.50 -7.15
CA GLY A 95 -6.29 2.43 -5.70
C GLY A 95 -4.83 2.56 -5.27
N ASN A 96 -3.91 1.96 -6.02
CA ASN A 96 -2.46 2.00 -5.76
C ASN A 96 -1.83 3.39 -5.87
N LYS A 97 -2.61 4.42 -6.22
CA LYS A 97 -2.18 5.84 -6.20
C LYS A 97 -2.73 6.62 -5.00
N CYS A 98 -3.54 5.99 -4.15
CA CYS A 98 -4.23 6.65 -3.03
C CYS A 98 -3.34 6.79 -1.77
N TYR A 99 -2.13 7.30 -1.97
CA TYR A 99 -1.18 7.62 -0.89
C TYR A 99 -1.31 9.07 -0.46
N CYS A 100 -1.16 9.30 0.85
CA CYS A 100 -0.96 10.65 1.38
C CYS A 100 0.51 11.05 1.21
N CYS A 101 0.81 12.33 0.98
CA CYS A 101 2.19 12.79 0.84
C CYS A 101 3.06 12.39 2.05
N CYS A 102 2.51 12.48 3.26
CA CYS A 102 3.18 12.08 4.51
C CYS A 102 3.39 10.56 4.67
N GLU A 103 2.88 9.71 3.77
CA GLU A 103 3.11 8.25 3.82
C GLU A 103 4.25 7.82 2.91
N LEU A 104 4.74 8.72 2.06
CA LEU A 104 5.88 8.47 1.20
C LEU A 104 7.15 8.52 2.05
N GLU A 105 8.00 7.52 1.87
CA GLU A 105 9.30 7.43 2.53
C GLU A 105 10.14 8.69 2.26
N GLY A 106 10.77 9.24 3.30
CA GLY A 106 11.58 10.44 3.20
C GLY A 106 10.80 11.77 3.12
N CYS A 107 9.46 11.72 2.99
CA CYS A 107 8.67 12.94 2.80
C CYS A 107 8.61 13.78 4.07
N GLU A 108 8.48 13.17 5.25
CA GLU A 108 8.40 13.89 6.52
C GLU A 108 9.74 14.53 6.89
N GLU A 109 10.84 13.81 6.63
CA GLU A 109 12.20 14.27 6.81
C GLU A 109 12.50 15.46 5.88
N ALA A 110 12.13 15.34 4.60
CA ALA A 110 12.33 16.41 3.62
C ALA A 110 11.51 17.66 3.94
N MET A 111 10.27 17.52 4.41
CA MET A 111 9.43 18.66 4.80
C MET A 111 9.98 19.42 6.03
N ASN A 112 10.73 18.74 6.89
CA ASN A 112 11.30 19.30 8.13
C ASN A 112 12.80 19.61 8.03
N CYS A 113 13.38 19.56 6.83
CA CYS A 113 14.80 19.84 6.61
C CYS A 113 15.14 21.29 6.96
N LYS A 114 15.96 21.47 8.00
CA LYS A 114 16.26 22.79 8.60
C LYS A 114 17.07 23.67 7.66
N GLU A 115 17.94 23.08 6.86
CA GLU A 115 18.78 23.74 5.87
C GLU A 115 17.90 24.46 4.85
N VAL A 116 16.94 23.74 4.26
CA VAL A 116 16.02 24.28 3.26
C VAL A 116 15.08 25.33 3.89
N ILE A 117 14.59 25.09 5.10
CA ILE A 117 13.71 26.05 5.79
C ILE A 117 14.44 27.38 6.06
N LYS A 118 15.72 27.35 6.41
CA LYS A 118 16.54 28.56 6.63
C LYS A 118 16.74 29.36 5.35
N GLU A 119 16.99 28.69 4.23
CA GLU A 119 17.23 29.34 2.94
C GLU A 119 15.96 29.96 2.35
N VAL A 120 14.83 29.25 2.41
CA VAL A 120 13.60 29.68 1.73
C VAL A 120 12.73 30.63 2.60
N LYS A 121 13.20 31.02 3.81
CA LYS A 121 12.55 32.00 4.72
C LYS A 121 11.02 31.85 4.79
N GLY A 122 10.55 30.62 5.03
CA GLY A 122 9.15 30.23 4.90
C GLY A 122 8.49 29.70 6.17
N VAL A 123 7.29 29.14 6.00
CA VAL A 123 6.48 28.54 7.08
C VAL A 123 7.25 27.41 7.76
N GLN A 124 7.41 27.52 9.08
CA GLN A 124 7.90 26.43 9.92
C GLN A 124 6.73 25.47 10.21
N ASN A 125 6.95 24.16 10.05
CA ASN A 125 5.98 23.08 10.27
C ASN A 125 4.90 22.92 9.17
N ALA A 126 5.34 22.75 7.92
CA ALA A 126 4.42 22.38 6.84
C ALA A 126 3.78 21.00 7.10
N LYS A 127 2.44 20.94 7.10
CA LYS A 127 1.69 19.67 7.28
C LYS A 127 1.53 18.90 5.97
N CYS A 128 1.80 19.55 4.84
CA CYS A 128 1.66 19.01 3.50
C CYS A 128 2.81 19.51 2.61
N VAL A 129 3.24 18.69 1.65
CA VAL A 129 4.26 19.05 0.67
C VAL A 129 3.93 20.32 -0.10
N THR A 130 2.64 20.59 -0.35
CA THR A 130 2.20 21.80 -1.07
C THR A 130 2.37 23.07 -0.25
N GLN A 131 2.48 22.96 1.08
CA GLN A 131 2.72 24.08 2.00
C GLN A 131 4.22 24.31 2.22
N HIS A 132 5.07 23.39 1.76
CA HIS A 132 6.52 23.53 1.92
C HIS A 132 7.01 24.73 1.09
N PRO A 133 7.85 25.61 1.65
CA PRO A 133 8.23 26.85 0.99
C PRO A 133 9.01 26.63 -0.32
N GLY A 134 9.75 25.52 -0.42
CA GLY A 134 10.42 25.12 -1.66
C GLY A 134 9.49 24.54 -2.74
N PHE A 135 8.22 24.25 -2.43
CA PHE A 135 7.31 23.59 -3.36
C PHE A 135 6.92 24.49 -4.53
N SER A 136 6.38 25.68 -4.23
CA SER A 136 5.94 26.65 -5.24
C SER A 136 7.04 27.03 -6.27
N PRO A 137 8.25 27.47 -5.85
CA PRO A 137 9.29 27.89 -6.79
C PRO A 137 9.78 26.77 -7.72
N VAL A 138 9.76 25.52 -7.27
CA VAL A 138 10.26 24.38 -8.03
C VAL A 138 9.17 23.74 -8.89
N TRP A 139 7.97 23.53 -8.34
CA TRP A 139 6.93 22.68 -8.95
C TRP A 139 5.82 23.46 -9.67
N LEU A 140 5.56 24.72 -9.28
CA LEU A 140 4.45 25.51 -9.83
C LEU A 140 4.91 26.65 -10.74
N GLN A 141 6.20 27.00 -10.74
CA GLN A 141 6.73 28.06 -11.59
C GLN A 141 6.75 27.65 -13.06
N LYS A 142 6.18 28.50 -13.93
CA LYS A 142 6.08 28.29 -15.38
C LYS A 142 7.44 28.00 -16.02
N TRP A 143 8.47 28.73 -15.62
CA TRP A 143 9.82 28.57 -16.16
C TRP A 143 10.47 27.26 -15.75
N SER A 144 10.35 26.85 -14.48
CA SER A 144 10.83 25.55 -13.98
C SER A 144 10.18 24.39 -14.74
N LEU A 145 8.86 24.46 -14.97
CA LEU A 145 8.13 23.46 -15.74
C LEU A 145 8.51 23.46 -17.23
N LYS A 146 8.70 24.64 -17.85
CA LYS A 146 9.15 24.75 -19.25
C LYS A 146 10.52 24.12 -19.43
N GLN A 147 11.47 24.43 -18.54
CA GLN A 147 12.83 23.87 -18.58
C GLN A 147 12.83 22.35 -18.39
N ALA A 148 11.94 21.81 -17.55
CA ALA A 148 11.86 20.38 -17.31
C ALA A 148 11.02 19.62 -18.36
N SER A 149 10.21 20.33 -19.17
CA SER A 149 9.23 19.73 -20.09
C SER A 149 9.83 18.74 -21.09
N ASP A 150 11.05 19.00 -21.56
CA ASP A 150 11.74 18.14 -22.53
C ASP A 150 12.12 16.76 -21.97
N ARG A 151 12.17 16.64 -20.63
CA ARG A 151 12.50 15.39 -19.92
C ARG A 151 11.28 14.52 -19.65
N TYR A 152 10.07 15.06 -19.78
CA TYR A 152 8.83 14.36 -19.48
C TYR A 152 8.07 13.98 -20.75
N LYS A 153 7.29 12.90 -20.65
CA LYS A 153 6.41 12.43 -21.73
C LYS A 153 4.98 12.33 -21.22
N THR A 154 4.02 12.47 -22.13
CA THR A 154 2.61 12.23 -21.83
C THR A 154 2.37 10.74 -21.58
N LYS A 155 1.16 10.38 -21.12
CA LYS A 155 0.72 8.98 -21.00
C LYS A 155 0.86 8.21 -22.32
N ASN A 156 0.71 8.89 -23.45
CA ASN A 156 0.84 8.32 -24.80
C ASN A 156 2.30 8.29 -25.31
N LYS A 157 3.27 8.64 -24.46
CA LYS A 157 4.71 8.77 -24.76
C LYS A 157 5.06 9.92 -25.71
N ASP A 158 4.12 10.84 -25.96
CA ASP A 158 4.37 12.05 -26.74
C ASP A 158 5.18 13.07 -25.91
N LYS A 159 5.95 13.93 -26.60
CA LYS A 159 6.59 15.07 -25.96
C LYS A 159 5.55 16.14 -25.59
N TYR A 160 5.74 16.81 -24.46
CA TYR A 160 4.95 17.99 -24.14
C TYR A 160 5.25 19.08 -25.16
N LYS A 161 4.22 19.58 -25.84
CA LYS A 161 4.37 20.69 -26.79
C LYS A 161 4.59 21.96 -25.97
N GLN A 162 5.78 22.56 -26.08
CA GLN A 162 5.97 23.93 -25.63
C GLN A 162 5.13 24.81 -26.57
N ILE A 163 4.07 25.44 -26.06
CA ILE A 163 3.30 26.39 -26.85
C ILE A 163 4.22 27.59 -27.09
N ALA A 164 4.84 27.64 -28.27
CA ALA A 164 5.62 28.76 -28.78
C ALA A 164 4.72 29.95 -29.17
N ALA A 165 3.76 30.32 -28.32
CA ALA A 165 2.89 31.47 -28.53
C ALA A 165 3.33 32.72 -27.75
N GLN A 166 4.30 32.61 -26.84
CA GLN A 166 4.73 33.76 -26.04
C GLN A 166 5.76 34.65 -26.77
N GLU A 167 6.59 34.10 -27.67
CA GLU A 167 7.66 34.85 -28.35
C GLU A 167 7.16 35.83 -29.44
N ARG A 168 5.84 35.96 -29.64
CA ARG A 168 5.24 36.97 -30.53
C ARG A 168 4.58 38.14 -29.80
N LEU A 169 4.49 38.10 -28.46
CA LEU A 169 3.93 39.20 -27.67
C LEU A 169 5.00 40.01 -26.91
N ASP A 170 6.24 39.54 -26.92
CA ASP A 170 7.38 40.17 -26.25
C ASP A 170 8.41 40.77 -27.25
N ASN A 171 8.02 40.99 -28.51
CA ASN A 171 8.78 41.75 -29.53
C ASN A 171 7.95 42.90 -30.08
#